data_AF-A0A219AKE3-F1
#
_entry.id   AF-A0A219AKE3-F1
#
_cell.length_a   1.000
_cell.length_b   1.000
_cell.length_c   1.000
_cell.angle_alpha   90.00
_cell.angle_beta   90.00
_cell.angle_gamma   90.00
#
_symmetry.space_group_name_H-M   'P 1'
#
loop_
_entity.id
_entity.type
_entity.pdbx_description
1 polymer ?
#
loop_
_entity_poly.entity_id
_entity_poly.type
_entity_poly.pdbx_seq_one_letter_code
_entity_poly.pdbx_strand_id
1 'polypeptide(L)'
;MIELVVFDLDNVIMDGEAIDEIGKIANVKDQIAEITEKAMQGEVDFETSIKERVKLLEGVSVDEIKELRDQIPLMKGAEETIKDLKDSGYKVIIISGSFDIIADPLKEKLGVDDIFVNSLTEEDGKLTGEVTGDLVSKSKLDVLNNYLEDKDIKLENCVAIGDGANDISILKAAGLGIAFNAKPAVKEIADVVVDGKDLSKVLPVIKDNAKDEDEFVLADTPEGVKQQKIDKEEEISAIVDEREHFNRVAKEQRKIRDELNAELKVNLNKAIEYRDERNRINKEVEDEKKLRNNANKELRNLEWSSGKKDKVKIENKIKKIDKIIETRVLDIKKENQLVKNANDLRKQLMDIHEDDKIKEQAKELKKQSEEHHKNVIELSEKAQEAHEQMLHYFKKTDEIRAAADEAHQAFIDARKSASAKHEEFKKVLSQIHVINKKLGTSKPKRRNSNKKQIAPKRNSEEKEKAENIFDKFKHGKKLSTEELLLLQKYDIS
;
A
#
# COMPACT_ATOMS: atom_id res chain seq x y z
N MET A 1 -34.41 -15.58 3.56
CA MET A 1 -34.42 -15.24 5.00
C MET A 1 -33.03 -15.59 5.50
N ILE A 2 -32.42 -14.75 6.33
CA ILE A 2 -31.10 -15.09 6.89
C ILE A 2 -31.23 -16.35 7.75
N GLU A 3 -30.34 -17.32 7.54
CA GLU A 3 -30.36 -18.66 8.16
C GLU A 3 -29.08 -18.95 8.96
N LEU A 4 -27.95 -18.34 8.58
CA LEU A 4 -26.63 -18.56 9.16
C LEU A 4 -25.94 -17.24 9.46
N VAL A 5 -25.33 -17.13 10.64
CA VAL A 5 -24.46 -16.02 11.02
C VAL A 5 -23.06 -16.56 11.28
N VAL A 6 -22.08 -15.98 10.60
CA VAL A 6 -20.67 -16.35 10.66
C VAL A 6 -19.88 -15.24 11.31
N PHE A 7 -19.15 -15.55 12.38
CA PHE A 7 -18.28 -14.61 13.06
C PHE A 7 -16.80 -14.97 12.85
N ASP A 8 -15.94 -13.95 12.74
CA ASP A 8 -14.53 -14.12 13.13
C ASP A 8 -14.41 -14.26 14.66
N LEU A 9 -13.27 -14.76 15.14
CA LEU A 9 -12.95 -14.90 16.55
C LEU A 9 -12.17 -13.69 17.07
N ASP A 10 -10.93 -13.51 16.58
CA ASP A 10 -10.03 -12.44 17.02
C ASP A 10 -10.63 -11.07 16.68
N ASN A 11 -10.52 -10.11 17.60
CA ASN A 11 -11.10 -8.75 17.51
C ASN A 11 -12.63 -8.64 17.24
N VAL A 12 -13.37 -9.76 17.17
CA VAL A 12 -14.82 -9.78 16.95
C VAL A 12 -15.55 -10.44 18.11
N ILE A 13 -15.32 -11.74 18.37
CA ILE A 13 -15.86 -12.44 19.54
C ILE A 13 -14.95 -12.26 20.76
N MET A 14 -13.64 -12.22 20.54
CA MET A 14 -12.64 -11.90 21.57
C MET A 14 -12.15 -10.46 21.42
N ASP A 15 -11.83 -9.81 22.53
CA ASP A 15 -11.16 -8.50 22.51
C ASP A 15 -9.64 -8.67 22.56
N GLY A 16 -9.07 -9.04 21.41
CA GLY A 16 -7.64 -9.24 21.20
C GLY A 16 -7.34 -10.26 20.09
N GLU A 17 -6.05 -10.41 19.76
CA GLU A 17 -5.55 -11.43 18.83
C GLU A 17 -4.83 -12.54 19.61
N ALA A 18 -5.27 -13.79 19.45
CA ALA A 18 -4.71 -14.94 20.16
C ALA A 18 -3.19 -15.08 19.98
N ILE A 19 -2.69 -14.92 18.75
CA ILE A 19 -1.28 -15.11 18.44
C ILE A 19 -0.37 -14.08 19.13
N ASP A 20 -0.85 -12.84 19.26
CA ASP A 20 -0.13 -11.76 19.94
C ASP A 20 -0.08 -11.99 21.45
N GLU A 21 -1.18 -12.51 22.03
CA GLU A 21 -1.24 -12.84 23.45
C GLU A 21 -0.31 -14.02 23.79
N ILE A 22 -0.27 -15.07 22.97
CA ILE A 22 0.69 -16.18 23.14
C ILE A 22 2.13 -15.68 22.92
N GLY A 23 2.33 -14.78 21.96
CA GLY A 23 3.62 -14.14 21.70
C GLY A 23 4.20 -13.36 22.88
N LYS A 24 3.36 -12.86 23.79
CA LYS A 24 3.82 -12.22 25.03
C LYS A 24 4.43 -13.23 26.00
N ILE A 25 3.87 -14.44 26.10
CA ILE A 25 4.42 -15.54 26.92
C ILE A 25 5.82 -15.91 26.41
N ALA A 26 5.95 -16.02 25.08
CA ALA A 26 7.21 -16.33 24.42
C ALA A 26 8.23 -15.16 24.38
N ASN A 27 7.86 -13.94 24.78
CA ASN A 27 8.66 -12.72 24.60
C ASN A 27 9.06 -12.43 23.14
N VAL A 28 8.22 -12.81 22.17
CA VAL A 28 8.47 -12.63 20.72
C VAL A 28 7.47 -11.69 20.04
N LYS A 29 6.69 -10.94 20.83
CA LYS A 29 5.63 -10.03 20.34
C LYS A 29 6.12 -9.10 19.22
N ASP A 30 7.29 -8.49 19.38
CA ASP A 30 7.83 -7.55 18.39
C ASP A 30 8.17 -8.23 17.07
N GLN A 31 8.64 -9.48 17.11
CA GLN A 31 8.94 -10.29 15.92
C GLN A 31 7.66 -10.71 15.19
N ILE A 32 6.62 -11.09 15.95
CA ILE A 32 5.29 -11.38 15.40
C ILE A 32 4.71 -10.13 14.71
N ALA A 33 4.81 -8.96 15.35
CA ALA A 33 4.35 -7.71 14.78
C ALA A 33 5.07 -7.37 13.45
N GLU A 34 6.38 -7.60 13.37
CA GLU A 34 7.15 -7.39 12.14
C GLU A 34 6.67 -8.29 10.99
N ILE A 35 6.41 -9.58 11.26
CA ILE A 35 5.90 -10.51 10.24
C ILE A 35 4.46 -10.15 9.84
N THR A 36 3.62 -9.77 10.79
CA THR A 36 2.24 -9.32 10.53
C THR A 36 2.24 -8.07 9.64
N GLU A 37 3.14 -7.11 9.89
CA GLU A 37 3.27 -5.90 9.07
C GLU A 37 3.68 -6.25 7.63
N LYS A 38 4.68 -7.12 7.43
CA LYS A 38 5.09 -7.60 6.10
C LYS A 38 3.94 -8.28 5.34
N ALA A 39 3.14 -9.09 6.04
CA ALA A 39 1.97 -9.74 5.46
C ALA A 39 0.89 -8.72 5.06
N MET A 40 0.64 -7.71 5.90
CA MET A 40 -0.29 -6.61 5.59
C MET A 40 0.18 -5.74 4.41
N GLN A 41 1.49 -5.62 4.21
CA GLN A 41 2.10 -4.95 3.05
C GLN A 41 2.08 -5.81 1.78
N GLY A 42 1.67 -7.08 1.88
CA GLY A 42 1.64 -8.03 0.77
C GLY A 42 3.01 -8.56 0.37
N GLU A 43 4.03 -8.41 1.23
CA GLU A 43 5.37 -8.95 1.01
C GLU A 43 5.42 -10.46 1.24
N VAL A 44 4.52 -10.97 2.08
CA VAL A 44 4.39 -12.38 2.47
C VAL A 44 2.93 -12.79 2.37
N ASP A 45 2.65 -13.96 1.79
CA ASP A 45 1.29 -14.50 1.73
C ASP A 45 0.80 -14.98 3.12
N PHE A 46 -0.51 -15.18 3.26
CA PHE A 46 -1.09 -15.55 4.56
C PHE A 46 -0.55 -16.87 5.11
N GLU A 47 -0.40 -17.90 4.25
CA GLU A 47 0.07 -19.23 4.64
C GLU A 47 1.50 -19.16 5.18
N THR A 48 2.38 -18.45 4.46
CA THR A 48 3.76 -18.22 4.90
C THR A 48 3.79 -17.39 6.19
N SER A 49 3.00 -16.32 6.28
CA SER A 49 2.95 -15.44 7.45
C SER A 49 2.49 -16.16 8.71
N ILE A 50 1.45 -17.00 8.64
CA ILE A 50 0.97 -17.73 9.82
C ILE A 50 1.99 -18.79 10.28
N LYS A 51 2.63 -19.50 9.34
CA LYS A 51 3.67 -20.49 9.66
C LYS A 51 4.89 -19.84 10.31
N GLU A 52 5.35 -18.71 9.81
CA GLU A 52 6.49 -17.97 10.39
C GLU A 52 6.17 -17.47 11.81
N ARG A 53 4.96 -16.92 12.03
CA ARG A 53 4.57 -16.43 13.36
C ARG A 53 4.40 -17.56 14.36
N VAL A 54 3.79 -18.68 13.97
CA VAL A 54 3.62 -19.85 14.86
C VAL A 54 4.97 -20.49 15.19
N LYS A 55 5.93 -20.49 14.25
CA LYS A 55 7.28 -21.00 14.51
C LYS A 55 7.99 -20.25 15.65
N LEU A 56 7.72 -18.96 15.83
CA LEU A 56 8.27 -18.17 16.95
C LEU A 56 7.72 -18.61 18.31
N LEU A 57 6.62 -19.38 18.34
CA LEU A 57 5.97 -19.87 19.56
C LEU A 57 6.49 -21.26 19.98
N GLU A 58 7.48 -21.81 19.27
CA GLU A 58 8.09 -23.10 19.62
C GLU A 58 8.60 -23.11 21.07
N GLY A 59 8.23 -24.15 21.83
CA GLY A 59 8.63 -24.34 23.21
C GLY A 59 7.73 -23.70 24.27
N VAL A 60 6.71 -22.92 23.88
CA VAL A 60 5.70 -22.38 24.82
C VAL A 60 4.90 -23.52 25.44
N SER A 61 4.65 -23.45 26.76
CA SER A 61 3.85 -24.44 27.47
C SER A 61 2.38 -24.35 27.08
N VAL A 62 1.78 -25.50 26.76
CA VAL A 62 0.35 -25.61 26.47
C VAL A 62 -0.50 -25.23 27.68
N ASP A 63 -0.03 -25.48 28.90
CA ASP A 63 -0.75 -25.09 30.10
C ASP A 63 -0.72 -23.56 30.33
N GLU A 64 0.38 -22.87 29.98
CA GLU A 64 0.43 -21.40 30.01
C GLU A 64 -0.56 -20.79 29.02
N ILE A 65 -0.74 -21.41 27.84
CA ILE A 65 -1.73 -20.98 26.85
C ILE A 65 -3.16 -21.18 27.35
N LYS A 66 -3.45 -22.28 28.06
CA LYS A 66 -4.76 -22.51 28.69
C LYS A 66 -5.06 -21.48 29.77
N GLU A 67 -4.08 -21.14 30.60
CA GLU A 67 -4.23 -20.08 31.62
C GLU A 67 -4.47 -18.71 30.98
N LEU A 68 -3.76 -18.41 29.89
CA LEU A 68 -3.96 -17.18 29.10
C LEU A 68 -5.36 -17.13 28.49
N ARG A 69 -5.83 -18.22 27.87
CA ARG A 69 -7.16 -18.32 27.27
C ARG A 69 -8.25 -17.90 28.24
N ASP A 70 -8.16 -18.35 29.49
CA ASP A 70 -9.17 -18.05 30.52
C ASP A 70 -9.14 -16.56 30.96
N GLN A 71 -8.08 -15.83 30.61
CA GLN A 71 -7.92 -14.39 30.88
C GLN A 71 -8.30 -13.51 29.68
N ILE A 72 -8.39 -14.06 28.46
CA ILE A 72 -8.77 -13.28 27.27
C ILE A 72 -10.24 -12.85 27.41
N PRO A 73 -10.53 -11.53 27.45
CA PRO A 73 -11.90 -11.07 27.56
C PRO A 73 -12.67 -11.32 26.26
N LEU A 74 -13.93 -11.72 26.41
CA LEU A 74 -14.88 -11.67 25.29
C LEU A 74 -15.20 -10.22 24.96
N MET A 75 -15.48 -9.96 23.69
CA MET A 75 -15.98 -8.67 23.22
C MET A 75 -17.27 -8.34 23.98
N LYS A 76 -17.42 -7.08 24.38
CA LYS A 76 -18.61 -6.62 25.08
C LYS A 76 -19.86 -6.98 24.27
N GLY A 77 -20.83 -7.64 24.90
CA GLY A 77 -22.07 -8.08 24.26
C GLY A 77 -21.95 -9.35 23.41
N ALA A 78 -20.80 -10.04 23.38
CA ALA A 78 -20.65 -11.25 22.55
C ALA A 78 -21.57 -12.40 22.98
N GLU A 79 -21.59 -12.72 24.28
CA GLU A 79 -22.46 -13.78 24.82
C GLU A 79 -23.95 -13.46 24.59
N GLU A 80 -24.33 -12.20 24.85
CA GLU A 80 -25.70 -11.71 24.65
C GLU A 80 -26.11 -11.79 23.18
N THR A 81 -25.25 -11.34 22.26
CA THR A 81 -25.49 -11.40 20.81
C THR A 81 -25.68 -12.82 20.32
N ILE A 82 -24.76 -13.73 20.66
CA ILE A 82 -24.85 -15.12 20.20
C ILE A 82 -26.13 -15.77 20.74
N LYS A 83 -26.40 -15.59 22.04
CA LYS A 83 -27.62 -16.12 22.65
C LYS A 83 -28.88 -15.60 21.96
N ASP A 84 -28.98 -14.29 21.72
CA ASP A 84 -30.12 -13.67 21.05
C ASP A 84 -30.33 -14.22 19.62
N LEU A 85 -29.24 -14.45 18.89
CA LEU A 85 -29.29 -15.03 17.55
C LEU A 85 -29.77 -16.49 17.61
N LYS A 86 -29.24 -17.29 18.53
CA LYS A 86 -29.67 -18.68 18.73
C LYS A 86 -31.14 -18.77 19.15
N ASP A 87 -31.58 -17.92 20.09
CA ASP A 87 -32.97 -17.84 20.56
C ASP A 87 -33.92 -17.40 19.44
N SER A 88 -33.41 -16.65 18.46
CA SER A 88 -34.14 -16.23 17.26
C SER A 88 -34.07 -17.27 16.11
N GLY A 89 -33.48 -18.44 16.34
CA GLY A 89 -33.43 -19.56 15.41
C GLY A 89 -32.34 -19.51 14.34
N TYR A 90 -31.39 -18.56 14.44
CA TYR A 90 -30.24 -18.53 13.56
C TYR A 90 -29.24 -19.63 13.92
N LYS A 91 -28.63 -20.25 12.90
CA LYS A 91 -27.39 -21.00 13.10
C LYS A 91 -26.26 -20.00 13.27
N VAL A 92 -25.35 -20.26 14.21
CA VAL A 92 -24.20 -19.42 14.49
C VAL A 92 -22.94 -20.26 14.40
N ILE A 93 -21.98 -19.85 13.57
CA ILE A 93 -20.68 -20.51 13.47
C ILE A 93 -19.55 -19.49 13.57
N ILE A 94 -18.35 -20.00 13.89
CA ILE A 94 -17.12 -19.20 13.93
C ILE A 94 -16.14 -19.75 12.88
N ILE A 95 -15.55 -18.87 12.07
CA ILE A 95 -14.49 -19.21 11.12
C ILE A 95 -13.34 -18.23 11.33
N SER A 96 -12.20 -18.72 11.84
CA SER A 96 -11.08 -17.85 12.22
C SER A 96 -9.71 -18.44 11.94
N GLY A 97 -8.74 -17.58 11.61
CA GLY A 97 -7.33 -17.99 11.48
C GLY A 97 -6.65 -18.29 12.82
N SER A 98 -7.38 -18.15 13.93
CA SER A 98 -6.94 -18.46 15.30
C SER A 98 -6.75 -19.97 15.53
N PHE A 99 -6.60 -20.38 16.79
CA PHE A 99 -6.17 -21.74 17.16
C PHE A 99 -7.22 -22.50 18.00
N ASP A 100 -7.32 -23.80 17.77
CA ASP A 100 -8.16 -24.77 18.51
C ASP A 100 -8.05 -24.66 20.03
N ILE A 101 -6.84 -24.60 20.57
CA ILE A 101 -6.60 -24.48 22.02
C ILE A 101 -7.29 -23.27 22.66
N ILE A 102 -7.47 -22.19 21.88
CA ILE A 102 -8.17 -20.97 22.30
C ILE A 102 -9.67 -21.07 22.02
N ALA A 103 -10.03 -21.59 20.85
CA ALA A 103 -11.37 -21.50 20.28
C ALA A 103 -12.32 -22.60 20.78
N ASP A 104 -11.84 -23.84 20.95
CA ASP A 104 -12.69 -24.99 21.28
C ASP A 104 -13.54 -24.80 22.55
N PRO A 105 -13.01 -24.24 23.66
CA PRO A 105 -13.80 -23.99 24.86
C PRO A 105 -14.93 -22.97 24.66
N LEU A 106 -14.79 -22.10 23.65
CA LEU A 106 -15.81 -21.12 23.32
C LEU A 106 -17.01 -21.75 22.63
N LYS A 107 -16.86 -22.93 22.00
CA LYS A 107 -17.98 -23.64 21.35
C LYS A 107 -19.10 -23.91 22.34
N GLU A 108 -18.77 -24.59 23.43
CA GLU A 108 -19.73 -24.93 24.49
C GLU A 108 -20.13 -23.70 25.31
N LYS A 109 -19.18 -22.80 25.62
CA LYS A 109 -19.46 -21.60 26.41
C LYS A 109 -20.50 -20.69 25.75
N LEU A 110 -20.41 -20.53 24.43
CA LEU A 110 -21.27 -19.62 23.65
C LEU A 110 -22.46 -20.35 23.00
N GLY A 111 -22.45 -21.68 22.94
CA GLY A 111 -23.49 -22.47 22.29
C GLY A 111 -23.52 -22.32 20.76
N VAL A 112 -22.37 -22.02 20.14
CA VAL A 112 -22.26 -21.94 18.67
C VAL A 112 -22.32 -23.33 18.06
N ASP A 113 -22.90 -23.42 16.86
CA ASP A 113 -23.14 -24.70 16.19
C ASP A 113 -21.84 -25.37 15.75
N ASP A 114 -20.93 -24.61 15.15
CA ASP A 114 -19.65 -25.10 14.63
C ASP A 114 -18.55 -24.03 14.71
N ILE A 115 -17.30 -24.49 14.84
CA ILE A 115 -16.10 -23.64 14.88
C ILE A 115 -15.02 -24.21 13.97
N PHE A 116 -14.43 -23.35 13.15
CA PHE A 116 -13.38 -23.70 12.21
C PHE A 116 -12.17 -22.81 12.47
N VAL A 117 -11.07 -23.43 12.87
CA VAL A 117 -9.81 -22.78 13.25
C VAL A 117 -8.61 -23.61 12.81
N ASN A 118 -7.41 -23.05 12.95
CA ASN A 118 -6.17 -23.79 12.78
C ASN A 118 -5.84 -24.60 14.03
N SER A 119 -4.99 -25.62 13.88
CA SER A 119 -4.51 -26.45 14.98
C SER A 119 -3.03 -26.26 15.20
N LEU A 120 -2.65 -26.02 16.45
CA LEU A 120 -1.26 -25.97 16.88
C LEU A 120 -0.79 -27.37 17.29
N THR A 121 0.40 -27.75 16.85
CA THR A 121 0.96 -29.07 17.18
C THR A 121 1.69 -29.02 18.51
N GLU A 122 1.41 -29.99 19.38
CA GLU A 122 1.98 -30.15 20.71
C GLU A 122 2.84 -31.42 20.80
N GLU A 123 4.00 -31.31 21.45
CA GLU A 123 4.85 -32.43 21.86
C GLU A 123 5.34 -32.18 23.30
N ASP A 124 5.23 -33.19 24.17
CA ASP A 124 5.64 -33.12 25.59
C ASP A 124 5.13 -31.90 26.38
N GLY A 125 3.88 -31.48 26.14
CA GLY A 125 3.27 -30.34 26.84
C GLY A 125 3.66 -28.97 26.27
N LYS A 126 4.35 -28.93 25.12
CA LYS A 126 4.86 -27.70 24.51
C LYS A 126 4.53 -27.61 23.03
N LEU A 127 4.43 -26.39 22.52
CA LEU A 127 4.23 -26.15 21.08
C LEU A 127 5.48 -26.53 20.28
N THR A 128 5.30 -27.22 19.16
CA THR A 128 6.39 -27.56 18.22
C THR A 128 6.71 -26.43 17.24
N GLY A 129 5.89 -25.38 17.19
CA GLY A 129 5.99 -24.31 16.19
C GLY A 129 5.37 -24.67 14.83
N GLU A 130 4.64 -25.79 14.73
CA GLU A 130 3.92 -26.19 13.52
C GLU A 130 2.41 -25.90 13.62
N VAL A 131 1.83 -25.40 12.52
CA VAL A 131 0.40 -25.11 12.37
C VAL A 131 -0.21 -25.93 11.23
N THR A 132 -1.38 -26.50 11.48
CA THR A 132 -2.16 -27.26 10.49
C THR A 132 -3.60 -26.76 10.46
N GLY A 133 -4.37 -27.20 9.46
CA GLY A 133 -5.79 -26.83 9.32
C GLY A 133 -6.13 -26.28 7.94
N ASP A 134 -7.41 -26.30 7.60
CA ASP A 134 -7.89 -25.84 6.30
C ASP A 134 -7.60 -24.34 6.08
N LEU A 135 -7.70 -23.53 7.14
CA LEU A 135 -7.50 -22.08 7.08
C LEU A 135 -6.02 -21.68 6.94
N VAL A 136 -5.08 -22.63 6.99
CA VAL A 136 -3.67 -22.39 6.63
C VAL A 136 -3.51 -22.21 5.12
N SER A 137 -4.23 -22.99 4.31
CA SER A 137 -4.05 -23.04 2.84
C SER A 137 -5.27 -22.59 2.04
N LYS A 138 -6.45 -22.55 2.67
CA LYS A 138 -7.72 -22.14 2.06
C LYS A 138 -8.23 -20.84 2.68
N SER A 139 -9.09 -20.13 1.96
CA SER A 139 -9.73 -18.94 2.48
C SER A 139 -10.90 -19.27 3.41
N LYS A 140 -11.32 -18.31 4.25
CA LYS A 140 -12.54 -18.45 5.07
C LYS A 140 -13.79 -18.72 4.22
N LEU A 141 -13.83 -18.20 2.99
CA LEU A 141 -14.92 -18.44 2.06
C LEU A 141 -14.96 -19.91 1.58
N ASP A 142 -13.81 -20.53 1.33
CA ASP A 142 -13.75 -21.94 0.93
C ASP A 142 -14.26 -22.85 2.06
N VAL A 143 -13.87 -22.54 3.30
CA VAL A 143 -14.36 -23.26 4.49
C VAL A 143 -15.87 -23.07 4.66
N LEU A 144 -16.39 -21.85 4.47
CA LEU A 144 -17.83 -21.60 4.50
C LEU A 144 -18.55 -22.39 3.40
N ASN A 145 -18.04 -22.39 2.16
CA ASN A 145 -18.67 -23.13 1.07
C ASN A 145 -18.76 -24.62 1.37
N ASN A 146 -17.66 -25.24 1.84
CA ASN A 146 -17.65 -26.65 2.24
C ASN A 146 -18.66 -26.93 3.36
N TYR A 147 -18.79 -26.02 4.33
CA TYR A 147 -19.79 -26.13 5.39
C TYR A 147 -21.24 -26.07 4.88
N LEU A 148 -21.48 -25.31 3.81
CA LEU A 148 -22.80 -25.09 3.23
C LEU A 148 -23.25 -26.21 2.29
N GLU A 149 -22.33 -26.96 1.67
CA GLU A 149 -22.64 -27.99 0.64
C GLU A 149 -23.73 -28.97 1.09
N ASP A 150 -23.68 -29.41 2.36
CA ASP A 150 -24.61 -30.40 2.90
C ASP A 150 -25.81 -29.79 3.67
N LYS A 151 -25.90 -28.47 3.78
CA LYS A 151 -26.87 -27.80 4.68
C LYS A 151 -28.05 -27.13 3.96
N ASP A 152 -28.12 -27.16 2.64
CA ASP A 152 -29.12 -26.47 1.78
C ASP A 152 -29.27 -24.96 2.12
N ILE A 153 -28.20 -24.35 2.64
CA ILE A 153 -28.12 -22.92 2.95
C ILE A 153 -27.31 -22.25 1.84
N LYS A 154 -27.84 -21.17 1.28
CA LYS A 154 -27.12 -20.36 0.28
C LYS A 154 -26.32 -19.25 0.94
N LEU A 155 -25.23 -18.84 0.30
CA LEU A 155 -24.44 -17.67 0.73
C LEU A 155 -25.30 -16.40 0.90
N GLU A 156 -26.31 -16.21 0.04
CA GLU A 156 -27.27 -15.10 0.11
C GLU A 156 -28.11 -15.10 1.40
N ASN A 157 -28.24 -16.25 2.08
CA ASN A 157 -28.92 -16.39 3.38
C ASN A 157 -27.93 -16.31 4.56
N CYS A 158 -26.67 -15.99 4.32
CA CYS A 158 -25.64 -15.87 5.35
C CYS A 158 -25.36 -14.42 5.71
N VAL A 159 -25.09 -14.15 6.98
CA VAL A 159 -24.45 -12.92 7.46
C VAL A 159 -23.02 -13.25 7.86
N ALA A 160 -22.06 -12.43 7.44
CA ALA A 160 -20.67 -12.54 7.89
C ALA A 160 -20.26 -11.30 8.67
N ILE A 161 -19.57 -11.48 9.80
CA ILE A 161 -19.05 -10.40 10.64
C ILE A 161 -17.53 -10.59 10.79
N GLY A 162 -16.77 -9.57 10.43
CA GLY A 162 -15.30 -9.60 10.46
C GLY A 162 -14.68 -8.22 10.63
N ASP A 163 -13.40 -8.17 11.01
CA ASP A 163 -12.64 -6.94 11.23
C ASP A 163 -11.43 -6.81 10.28
N GLY A 164 -10.97 -7.93 9.72
CA GLY A 164 -9.67 -8.09 9.09
C GLY A 164 -9.70 -8.32 7.58
N ALA A 165 -8.52 -8.21 6.94
CA ALA A 165 -8.39 -8.39 5.49
C ALA A 165 -8.68 -9.85 5.04
N ASN A 166 -8.43 -10.81 5.92
CA ASN A 166 -8.78 -12.23 5.78
C ASN A 166 -10.30 -12.47 5.72
N ASP A 167 -11.13 -11.53 6.17
CA ASP A 167 -12.59 -11.61 6.10
C ASP A 167 -13.18 -11.06 4.80
N ILE A 168 -12.37 -10.38 3.98
CA ILE A 168 -12.88 -9.67 2.79
C ILE A 168 -13.62 -10.61 1.83
N SER A 169 -13.16 -11.85 1.68
CA SER A 169 -13.80 -12.81 0.78
C SER A 169 -15.18 -13.26 1.28
N ILE A 170 -15.31 -13.55 2.58
CA ILE A 170 -16.57 -13.99 3.17
C ILE A 170 -17.57 -12.83 3.28
N LEU A 171 -17.10 -11.63 3.64
CA LEU A 171 -17.93 -10.42 3.73
C LEU A 171 -18.55 -10.03 2.39
N LYS A 172 -17.82 -10.20 1.28
CA LYS A 172 -18.33 -9.91 -0.07
C LYS A 172 -19.30 -10.96 -0.61
N ALA A 173 -19.16 -12.20 -0.16
CA ALA A 173 -19.90 -13.34 -0.69
C ALA A 173 -21.21 -13.58 0.06
N ALA A 174 -21.24 -13.28 1.36
CA ALA A 174 -22.43 -13.37 2.20
C ALA A 174 -23.53 -12.43 1.70
N GLY A 175 -24.80 -12.77 2.00
CA GLY A 175 -25.94 -11.89 1.71
C GLY A 175 -25.90 -10.57 2.47
N LEU A 176 -25.18 -10.53 3.61
CA LEU A 176 -24.88 -9.33 4.36
C LEU A 176 -23.49 -9.45 5.02
N GLY A 177 -22.55 -8.61 4.60
CA GLY A 177 -21.24 -8.46 5.22
C GLY A 177 -21.19 -7.26 6.19
N ILE A 178 -20.85 -7.52 7.45
CA ILE A 178 -20.70 -6.50 8.50
C ILE A 178 -19.23 -6.36 8.88
N ALA A 179 -18.66 -5.18 8.65
CA ALA A 179 -17.37 -4.78 9.18
C ALA A 179 -17.52 -4.32 10.63
N PHE A 180 -17.06 -5.12 11.59
CA PHE A 180 -17.13 -4.81 13.01
C PHE A 180 -15.80 -4.23 13.52
N ASN A 181 -15.82 -2.97 13.97
CA ASN A 181 -14.66 -2.22 14.43
C ASN A 181 -13.40 -2.38 13.52
N ALA A 182 -13.66 -2.50 12.22
CA ALA A 182 -12.73 -3.08 11.26
C ALA A 182 -11.64 -2.11 10.80
N LYS A 183 -10.60 -2.63 10.14
CA LYS A 183 -9.59 -1.81 9.46
C LYS A 183 -10.19 -1.07 8.25
N PRO A 184 -9.65 0.11 7.83
CA PRO A 184 -10.23 0.91 6.75
C PRO A 184 -10.50 0.14 5.45
N ALA A 185 -9.58 -0.74 5.04
CA ALA A 185 -9.74 -1.55 3.83
C ALA A 185 -10.94 -2.51 3.88
N VAL A 186 -11.34 -2.93 5.08
CA VAL A 186 -12.46 -3.86 5.32
C VAL A 186 -13.78 -3.08 5.40
N LYS A 187 -13.78 -1.93 6.08
CA LYS A 187 -14.91 -0.98 6.03
C LYS A 187 -15.24 -0.57 4.60
N GLU A 188 -14.23 -0.53 3.75
CA GLU A 188 -14.36 -0.24 2.33
C GLU A 188 -14.98 -1.36 1.49
N ILE A 189 -15.29 -2.54 2.03
CA ILE A 189 -15.90 -3.60 1.22
C ILE A 189 -17.16 -4.19 1.82
N ALA A 190 -17.41 -3.95 3.10
CA ALA A 190 -18.58 -4.44 3.81
C ALA A 190 -19.84 -3.65 3.44
N ASP A 191 -21.00 -4.32 3.52
CA ASP A 191 -22.30 -3.70 3.29
C ASP A 191 -22.68 -2.75 4.43
N VAL A 192 -22.29 -3.11 5.67
CA VAL A 192 -22.54 -2.32 6.87
C VAL A 192 -21.26 -2.22 7.70
N VAL A 193 -21.05 -1.05 8.30
CA VAL A 193 -19.95 -0.81 9.24
C VAL A 193 -20.53 -0.56 10.62
N VAL A 194 -20.05 -1.30 11.62
CA VAL A 194 -20.41 -1.14 13.02
C VAL A 194 -19.16 -0.78 13.81
N ASP A 195 -19.11 0.44 14.33
CA ASP A 195 -17.94 0.96 15.05
C ASP A 195 -18.06 0.83 16.59
N GLY A 196 -16.90 0.65 17.21
CA GLY A 196 -16.72 0.52 18.66
C GLY A 196 -16.71 -0.94 19.13
N LYS A 197 -16.22 -1.14 20.36
CA LYS A 197 -16.04 -2.46 20.99
C LYS A 197 -17.30 -2.92 21.72
N ASP A 198 -18.40 -3.07 20.98
CA ASP A 198 -19.67 -3.57 21.52
C ASP A 198 -20.42 -4.37 20.45
N LEU A 199 -20.31 -5.69 20.52
CA LEU A 199 -20.87 -6.62 19.53
C LEU A 199 -22.40 -6.62 19.55
N SER A 200 -23.06 -6.18 20.64
CA SER A 200 -24.52 -6.07 20.68
C SER A 200 -25.09 -5.17 19.59
N LYS A 201 -24.28 -4.23 19.08
CA LYS A 201 -24.67 -3.30 18.00
C LYS A 201 -24.89 -3.98 16.65
N VAL A 202 -24.45 -5.22 16.46
CA VAL A 202 -24.72 -5.97 15.22
C VAL A 202 -26.15 -6.53 15.20
N LEU A 203 -26.77 -6.74 16.36
CA LEU A 203 -28.11 -7.35 16.46
C LEU A 203 -29.20 -6.55 15.71
N PRO A 204 -29.33 -5.22 15.87
CA PRO A 204 -30.32 -4.44 15.13
C PRO A 204 -30.11 -4.56 13.63
N VAL A 205 -28.85 -4.52 13.16
CA VAL A 205 -28.52 -4.64 11.73
C VAL A 205 -28.97 -5.99 11.17
N ILE A 206 -28.72 -7.07 11.91
CA ILE A 206 -29.12 -8.43 11.49
C ILE A 206 -30.64 -8.59 11.51
N LYS A 207 -31.31 -8.03 12.53
CA LYS A 207 -32.76 -8.15 12.72
C LYS A 207 -33.57 -7.20 11.82
N ASP A 208 -33.05 -6.02 11.48
CA ASP A 208 -33.74 -5.04 10.61
C ASP A 208 -33.67 -5.47 9.14
N ASN A 209 -32.56 -6.06 8.68
CA ASN A 209 -32.51 -6.73 7.36
C ASN A 209 -33.43 -7.96 7.26
N ALA A 210 -33.99 -8.44 8.38
CA ALA A 210 -35.04 -9.45 8.41
C ALA A 210 -36.46 -8.84 8.39
N LYS A 211 -36.60 -7.52 8.47
CA LYS A 211 -37.85 -6.78 8.68
C LYS A 211 -38.15 -5.68 7.65
N ASP A 212 -37.55 -5.71 6.46
CA ASP A 212 -37.96 -4.81 5.38
C ASP A 212 -39.28 -5.28 4.73
N GLU A 213 -40.38 -5.16 5.47
CA GLU A 213 -41.70 -4.86 4.91
C GLU A 213 -42.00 -3.40 5.23
N ASP A 214 -41.38 -2.47 4.50
CA ASP A 214 -41.94 -1.12 4.36
C ASP A 214 -43.40 -1.25 3.94
N GLU A 215 -44.25 -0.35 4.44
CA GLU A 215 -45.70 -0.27 4.26
C GLU A 215 -46.06 -0.01 2.77
N PHE A 216 -45.75 -0.99 1.91
CA PHE A 216 -45.96 -0.93 0.48
C PHE A 216 -47.43 -1.21 0.19
N VAL A 217 -48.17 -0.15 -0.16
CA VAL A 217 -49.60 -0.23 -0.47
C VAL A 217 -49.79 -0.91 -1.82
N LEU A 218 -50.27 -2.15 -1.74
CA LEU A 218 -50.57 -2.99 -2.90
C LEU A 218 -51.89 -2.56 -3.53
N ALA A 219 -51.96 -2.55 -4.86
CA ALA A 219 -53.20 -2.26 -5.57
C ALA A 219 -54.34 -3.22 -5.16
N ASP A 220 -55.58 -2.71 -5.23
CA ASP A 220 -56.78 -3.43 -4.83
C ASP A 220 -57.19 -4.53 -5.82
N THR A 221 -56.73 -4.44 -7.08
CA THR A 221 -57.06 -5.40 -8.14
C THR A 221 -55.85 -6.30 -8.49
N PRO A 222 -56.07 -7.59 -8.83
CA PRO A 222 -54.99 -8.50 -9.25
C PRO A 222 -54.23 -8.04 -10.50
N GLU A 223 -54.87 -7.29 -11.39
CA GLU A 223 -54.21 -6.66 -12.55
C GLU A 223 -53.34 -5.47 -12.14
N GLY A 224 -53.81 -4.64 -11.20
CA GLY A 224 -53.02 -3.53 -10.66
C GLY A 224 -51.75 -4.00 -9.94
N VAL A 225 -51.81 -5.11 -9.20
CA VAL A 225 -50.64 -5.70 -8.52
C VAL A 225 -49.62 -6.26 -9.53
N LYS A 226 -50.07 -6.81 -10.66
CA LYS A 226 -49.18 -7.23 -11.76
C LYS A 226 -48.52 -6.05 -12.47
N GLN A 227 -49.23 -4.94 -12.64
CA GLN A 227 -48.66 -3.73 -13.24
C GLN A 227 -47.61 -3.11 -12.30
N GLN A 228 -47.92 -2.97 -11.01
CA GLN A 228 -46.94 -2.53 -9.99
C GLN A 228 -45.66 -3.37 -10.01
N LYS A 229 -45.77 -4.67 -10.27
CA LYS A 229 -44.61 -5.55 -10.42
C LYS A 229 -43.75 -5.19 -11.63
N ILE A 230 -44.38 -5.00 -12.80
CA ILE A 230 -43.67 -4.65 -14.05
C ILE A 230 -42.96 -3.31 -13.89
N ASP A 231 -43.66 -2.31 -13.35
CA ASP A 231 -43.11 -0.96 -13.14
C ASP A 231 -41.90 -0.99 -12.20
N LYS A 232 -41.98 -1.79 -11.11
CA LYS A 232 -40.88 -1.95 -10.16
C LYS A 232 -39.71 -2.78 -10.71
N GLU A 233 -39.98 -3.78 -11.55
CA GLU A 233 -38.95 -4.54 -12.27
C GLU A 233 -38.19 -3.65 -13.27
N GLU A 234 -38.88 -2.73 -13.96
CA GLU A 234 -38.26 -1.71 -14.81
C GLU A 234 -37.43 -0.71 -14.00
N GLU A 235 -37.94 -0.26 -12.85
CA GLU A 235 -37.23 0.62 -11.92
C GLU A 235 -35.93 -0.04 -11.39
N ILE A 236 -35.98 -1.33 -11.03
CA ILE A 236 -34.77 -2.09 -10.68
C ILE A 236 -33.79 -2.14 -11.84
N SER A 237 -34.25 -2.41 -13.06
CA SER A 237 -33.35 -2.49 -14.22
C SER A 237 -32.59 -1.18 -14.42
N ALA A 238 -33.27 -0.03 -14.28
CA ALA A 238 -32.65 1.27 -14.39
C ALA A 238 -31.65 1.55 -13.26
N ILE A 239 -32.00 1.23 -12.01
CA ILE A 239 -31.10 1.41 -10.85
C ILE A 239 -29.86 0.52 -10.98
N VAL A 240 -30.02 -0.72 -11.48
CA VAL A 240 -28.91 -1.65 -11.71
C VAL A 240 -27.97 -1.09 -12.78
N ASP A 241 -28.49 -0.59 -13.89
CA ASP A 241 -27.69 0.00 -14.97
C ASP A 241 -26.89 1.23 -14.47
N GLU A 242 -27.52 2.10 -13.67
CA GLU A 242 -26.86 3.26 -13.06
C GLU A 242 -25.79 2.84 -12.04
N ARG A 243 -26.09 1.86 -11.18
CA ARG A 243 -25.13 1.30 -10.20
C ARG A 243 -23.93 0.68 -10.91
N GLU A 244 -24.16 -0.09 -11.97
CA GLU A 244 -23.08 -0.67 -12.79
C GLU A 244 -22.23 0.40 -13.46
N HIS A 245 -22.85 1.49 -13.93
CA HIS A 245 -22.12 2.64 -14.49
C HIS A 245 -21.18 3.25 -13.45
N PHE A 246 -21.68 3.60 -12.25
CA PHE A 246 -20.85 4.17 -11.19
C PHE A 246 -19.75 3.21 -10.71
N ASN A 247 -20.04 1.91 -10.62
CA ASN A 247 -19.03 0.89 -10.29
C ASN A 247 -17.93 0.80 -11.35
N ARG A 248 -18.28 0.92 -12.64
CA ARG A 248 -17.31 0.94 -13.74
C ARG A 248 -16.40 2.16 -13.66
N VAL A 249 -16.98 3.35 -13.44
CA VAL A 249 -16.23 4.60 -13.25
C VAL A 249 -15.29 4.48 -12.04
N ALA A 250 -15.78 3.96 -10.90
CA ALA A 250 -14.95 3.75 -9.73
C ALA A 250 -13.78 2.79 -10.02
N LYS A 251 -14.01 1.71 -10.77
CA LYS A 251 -12.95 0.77 -11.15
C LYS A 251 -11.90 1.42 -12.06
N GLU A 252 -12.31 2.23 -13.03
CA GLU A 252 -11.41 2.97 -13.91
C GLU A 252 -10.57 3.99 -13.13
N GLN A 253 -11.20 4.79 -12.27
CA GLN A 253 -10.51 5.79 -11.44
C GLN A 253 -9.52 5.13 -10.47
N ARG A 254 -9.88 3.98 -9.89
CA ARG A 254 -8.95 3.19 -9.08
C ARG A 254 -7.72 2.77 -9.88
N LYS A 255 -7.91 2.27 -11.10
CA LYS A 255 -6.80 1.84 -11.96
C LYS A 255 -5.86 3.02 -12.28
N ILE A 256 -6.42 4.17 -12.65
CA ILE A 256 -5.67 5.40 -12.91
C ILE A 256 -4.89 5.83 -11.67
N ARG A 257 -5.53 5.85 -10.50
CA ARG A 257 -4.87 6.19 -9.22
C ARG A 257 -3.72 5.23 -8.91
N ASP A 258 -3.92 3.93 -9.09
CA ASP A 258 -2.90 2.93 -8.78
C ASP A 258 -1.70 3.04 -9.75
N GLU A 259 -1.96 3.32 -11.04
CA GLU A 259 -0.91 3.61 -12.05
C GLU A 259 -0.13 4.89 -11.71
N LEU A 260 -0.82 5.99 -11.37
CA LEU A 260 -0.19 7.25 -10.97
C LEU A 260 0.63 7.12 -9.69
N ASN A 261 0.16 6.36 -8.70
CA ASN A 261 0.91 6.11 -7.48
C ASN A 261 2.17 5.27 -7.72
N ALA A 262 2.11 4.30 -8.63
CA ALA A 262 3.28 3.56 -9.05
C ALA A 262 4.31 4.48 -9.75
N GLU A 263 3.84 5.35 -10.63
CA GLU A 263 4.68 6.34 -11.31
C GLU A 263 5.30 7.36 -10.34
N LEU A 264 4.53 7.80 -9.33
CA LEU A 264 4.99 8.68 -8.26
C LEU A 264 6.16 8.05 -7.51
N LYS A 265 6.05 6.77 -7.12
CA LYS A 265 7.12 6.05 -6.41
C LYS A 265 8.40 5.99 -7.24
N VAL A 266 8.29 5.74 -8.54
CA VAL A 266 9.46 5.70 -9.45
C VAL A 266 10.11 7.08 -9.57
N ASN A 267 9.35 8.14 -9.78
CA ASN A 267 9.89 9.50 -9.90
C ASN A 267 10.49 10.00 -8.57
N LEU A 268 9.87 9.68 -7.45
CA LEU A 268 10.38 10.03 -6.13
C LEU A 268 11.72 9.34 -5.84
N ASN A 269 11.85 8.05 -6.16
CA ASN A 269 13.12 7.33 -6.01
C ASN A 269 14.22 7.95 -6.85
N LYS A 270 13.93 8.31 -8.12
CA LYS A 270 14.89 9.03 -8.97
C LYS A 270 15.28 10.38 -8.38
N ALA A 271 14.32 11.14 -7.85
CA ALA A 271 14.62 12.41 -7.19
C ALA A 271 15.57 12.24 -5.99
N ILE A 272 15.37 11.18 -5.19
CA ILE A 272 16.23 10.82 -4.06
C ILE A 272 17.64 10.42 -4.55
N GLU A 273 17.74 9.61 -5.61
CA GLU A 273 19.03 9.24 -6.19
C GLU A 273 19.84 10.46 -6.62
N TYR A 274 19.23 11.42 -7.34
CA TYR A 274 19.91 12.66 -7.73
C TYR A 274 20.26 13.55 -6.54
N ARG A 275 19.43 13.56 -5.49
CA ARG A 275 19.74 14.28 -4.24
C ARG A 275 20.98 13.69 -3.57
N ASP A 276 21.05 12.37 -3.49
CA ASP A 276 22.14 11.66 -2.81
C ASP A 276 23.43 11.74 -3.64
N GLU A 277 23.33 11.66 -4.97
CA GLU A 277 24.43 11.93 -5.91
C GLU A 277 24.97 13.36 -5.73
N ARG A 278 24.09 14.36 -5.72
CA ARG A 278 24.47 15.76 -5.46
C ARG A 278 25.16 15.91 -4.10
N ASN A 279 24.67 15.23 -3.07
CA ASN A 279 25.27 15.27 -1.74
C ASN A 279 26.68 14.64 -1.73
N ARG A 280 26.88 13.54 -2.47
CA ARG A 280 28.20 12.92 -2.62
C ARG A 280 29.16 13.86 -3.34
N ILE A 281 28.74 14.44 -4.47
CA ILE A 281 29.58 15.38 -5.23
C ILE A 281 29.89 16.62 -4.39
N ASN A 282 28.92 17.18 -3.65
CA ASN A 282 29.17 18.32 -2.78
C ASN A 282 30.21 18.03 -1.69
N LYS A 283 30.25 16.80 -1.18
CA LYS A 283 31.28 16.37 -0.24
C LYS A 283 32.66 16.32 -0.91
N GLU A 284 32.75 15.76 -2.12
CA GLU A 284 33.98 15.75 -2.91
C GLU A 284 34.47 17.18 -3.22
N VAL A 285 33.55 18.10 -3.58
CA VAL A 285 33.84 19.53 -3.77
C VAL A 285 34.42 20.16 -2.50
N GLU A 286 33.87 19.82 -1.33
CA GLU A 286 34.35 20.35 -0.05
C GLU A 286 35.77 19.85 0.27
N ASP A 287 36.04 18.56 0.00
CA ASP A 287 37.34 17.95 0.25
C ASP A 287 38.41 18.50 -0.71
N GLU A 288 38.09 18.66 -2.00
CA GLU A 288 38.98 19.34 -2.96
C GLU A 288 39.23 20.80 -2.58
N LYS A 289 38.21 21.51 -2.06
CA LYS A 289 38.39 22.87 -1.52
C LYS A 289 39.35 22.87 -0.33
N LYS A 290 39.29 21.88 0.57
CA LYS A 290 40.22 21.76 1.71
C LYS A 290 41.65 21.53 1.22
N LEU A 291 41.86 20.59 0.28
CA LEU A 291 43.17 20.31 -0.30
C LEU A 291 43.76 21.56 -0.98
N ARG A 292 42.97 22.24 -1.81
CA ARG A 292 43.36 23.51 -2.44
C ARG A 292 43.71 24.59 -1.42
N ASN A 293 42.91 24.74 -0.36
CA ASN A 293 43.14 25.74 0.68
C ASN A 293 44.41 25.42 1.49
N ASN A 294 44.69 24.14 1.75
CA ASN A 294 45.92 23.69 2.40
C ASN A 294 47.14 23.97 1.52
N ALA A 295 47.10 23.59 0.24
CA ALA A 295 48.17 23.91 -0.72
C ALA A 295 48.45 25.42 -0.80
N ASN A 296 47.40 26.25 -0.85
CA ASN A 296 47.54 27.72 -0.83
C ASN A 296 48.09 28.25 0.51
N LYS A 297 47.76 27.62 1.64
CA LYS A 297 48.28 27.98 2.96
C LYS A 297 49.77 27.66 3.06
N GLU A 298 50.17 26.46 2.61
CA GLU A 298 51.57 26.05 2.55
C GLU A 298 52.37 26.94 1.60
N LEU A 299 51.81 27.25 0.43
CA LEU A 299 52.40 28.19 -0.52
C LEU A 299 52.63 29.56 0.13
N ARG A 300 51.62 30.12 0.83
CA ARG A 300 51.77 31.38 1.58
C ARG A 300 52.85 31.31 2.66
N ASN A 301 52.94 30.19 3.39
CA ASN A 301 53.93 30.01 4.43
C ASN A 301 55.34 29.93 3.85
N LEU A 302 55.52 29.22 2.74
CA LEU A 302 56.79 29.18 1.99
C LEU A 302 57.19 30.56 1.49
N GLU A 303 56.26 31.33 0.93
CA GLU A 303 56.51 32.72 0.51
C GLU A 303 56.84 33.67 1.67
N TRP A 304 56.29 33.40 2.86
CA TRP A 304 56.62 34.14 4.09
C TRP A 304 58.02 33.80 4.58
N SER A 305 58.40 32.52 4.53
CA SER A 305 59.67 31.98 5.03
C SER A 305 60.86 32.32 4.14
N SER A 306 60.63 32.46 2.82
CA SER A 306 61.68 32.69 1.82
C SER A 306 62.14 34.14 1.67
N GLY A 307 61.67 35.06 2.53
CA GLY A 307 61.99 36.49 2.44
C GLY A 307 61.35 37.22 1.23
N LYS A 308 60.53 36.53 0.43
CA LYS A 308 59.92 37.05 -0.80
C LYS A 308 58.99 38.25 -0.54
N LYS A 309 58.33 38.31 0.63
CA LYS A 309 57.52 39.47 1.04
C LYS A 309 58.37 40.71 1.27
N ASP A 310 59.57 40.56 1.84
CA ASP A 310 60.48 41.68 2.09
C ASP A 310 61.17 42.12 0.81
N LYS A 311 61.50 41.18 -0.09
CA LYS A 311 61.89 41.47 -1.48
C LYS A 311 60.84 42.32 -2.21
N VAL A 312 59.56 41.90 -2.19
CA VAL A 312 58.45 42.66 -2.83
C VAL A 312 58.20 44.03 -2.16
N LYS A 313 58.36 44.15 -0.84
CA LYS A 313 58.27 45.46 -0.15
C LYS A 313 59.41 46.39 -0.54
N ILE A 314 60.63 45.87 -0.65
CA ILE A 314 61.82 46.63 -1.07
C ILE A 314 61.64 47.07 -2.52
N GLU A 315 61.20 46.19 -3.43
CA GLU A 315 60.87 46.53 -4.83
C GLU A 315 59.80 47.63 -4.94
N ASN A 316 58.72 47.54 -4.15
CA ASN A 316 57.68 48.56 -4.15
C ASN A 316 58.16 49.91 -3.59
N LYS A 317 59.07 49.91 -2.61
CA LYS A 317 59.72 51.14 -2.10
C LYS A 317 60.64 51.75 -3.17
N ILE A 318 61.42 50.92 -3.86
CA ILE A 318 62.27 51.35 -4.99
C ILE A 318 61.38 51.97 -6.08
N LYS A 319 60.32 51.29 -6.53
CA LYS A 319 59.37 51.84 -7.53
C LYS A 319 58.74 53.16 -7.11
N LYS A 320 58.41 53.33 -5.82
CA LYS A 320 57.88 54.61 -5.31
C LYS A 320 58.93 55.71 -5.36
N ILE A 321 60.18 55.42 -4.98
CA ILE A 321 61.29 56.38 -5.03
C ILE A 321 61.58 56.76 -6.49
N ASP A 322 61.71 55.78 -7.39
CA ASP A 322 61.96 55.97 -8.81
C ASP A 322 60.84 56.83 -9.44
N LYS A 323 59.57 56.52 -9.17
CA LYS A 323 58.43 57.32 -9.63
C LYS A 323 58.44 58.76 -9.09
N ILE A 324 58.90 58.98 -7.86
CA ILE A 324 59.02 60.32 -7.26
C ILE A 324 60.11 61.13 -7.98
N ILE A 325 61.24 60.50 -8.31
CA ILE A 325 62.33 61.11 -9.07
C ILE A 325 61.86 61.44 -10.49
N GLU A 326 61.13 60.55 -11.15
CA GLU A 326 60.64 60.75 -12.52
C GLU A 326 59.56 61.84 -12.67
N THR A 327 58.71 62.02 -11.65
CA THR A 327 57.48 62.84 -11.78
C THR A 327 57.55 64.20 -11.08
N ARG A 328 58.56 64.47 -10.24
CA ARG A 328 58.66 65.71 -9.45
C ARG A 328 59.96 66.45 -9.75
N VAL A 329 59.87 67.77 -9.88
CA VAL A 329 61.05 68.66 -9.96
C VAL A 329 61.63 68.81 -8.55
N LEU A 330 62.84 68.30 -8.34
CA LEU A 330 63.51 68.23 -7.04
C LEU A 330 64.79 69.07 -7.02
N ASP A 331 65.22 69.49 -5.83
CA ASP A 331 66.56 70.05 -5.60
C ASP A 331 67.61 68.93 -5.72
N ILE A 332 68.73 69.22 -6.39
CA ILE A 332 69.88 68.34 -6.63
C ILE A 332 70.30 67.58 -5.35
N LYS A 333 70.28 68.21 -4.17
CA LYS A 333 70.63 67.53 -2.91
C LYS A 333 69.60 66.48 -2.50
N LYS A 334 68.30 66.75 -2.69
CA LYS A 334 67.21 65.83 -2.36
C LYS A 334 67.11 64.68 -3.37
N GLU A 335 67.36 64.97 -4.64
CA GLU A 335 67.41 63.96 -5.70
C GLU A 335 68.56 62.98 -5.47
N ASN A 336 69.77 63.47 -5.21
CA ASN A 336 70.93 62.63 -4.88
C ASN A 336 70.70 61.75 -3.63
N GLN A 337 69.98 62.27 -2.62
CA GLN A 337 69.64 61.48 -1.43
C GLN A 337 68.64 60.36 -1.74
N LEU A 338 67.64 60.62 -2.58
CA LEU A 338 66.67 59.60 -3.02
C LEU A 338 67.34 58.52 -3.88
N VAL A 339 68.24 58.92 -4.79
CA VAL A 339 69.05 57.99 -5.61
C VAL A 339 69.92 57.10 -4.72
N LYS A 340 70.59 57.68 -3.72
CA LYS A 340 71.40 56.92 -2.76
C LYS A 340 70.56 55.92 -1.97
N ASN A 341 69.41 56.35 -1.45
CA ASN A 341 68.48 55.48 -0.72
C ASN A 341 67.93 54.34 -1.62
N ALA A 342 67.63 54.63 -2.90
CA ALA A 342 67.22 53.60 -3.86
C ALA A 342 68.34 52.60 -4.14
N ASN A 343 69.59 53.06 -4.28
CA ASN A 343 70.74 52.19 -4.48
C ASN A 343 71.04 51.31 -3.25
N ASP A 344 70.93 51.85 -2.04
CA ASP A 344 71.09 51.08 -0.80
C ASP A 344 70.00 49.99 -0.68
N LEU A 345 68.75 50.32 -1.04
CA LEU A 345 67.65 49.35 -1.11
C LEU A 345 67.87 48.29 -2.21
N ARG A 346 68.42 48.67 -3.38
CA ARG A 346 68.79 47.73 -4.45
C ARG A 346 69.91 46.78 -4.02
N LYS A 347 70.87 47.26 -3.23
CA LYS A 347 71.95 46.44 -2.66
C LYS A 347 71.40 45.43 -1.65
N GLN A 348 70.49 45.86 -0.77
CA GLN A 348 69.76 44.96 0.13
C GLN A 348 68.92 43.91 -0.62
N LEU A 349 68.40 44.25 -1.81
CA LEU A 349 67.66 43.30 -2.66
C LEU A 349 68.57 42.22 -3.26
N MET A 350 69.80 42.59 -3.64
CA MET A 350 70.79 41.65 -4.20
C MET A 350 71.28 40.61 -3.18
N ASP A 351 71.33 40.98 -1.90
CA ASP A 351 71.77 40.08 -0.83
C ASP A 351 70.69 39.05 -0.42
N ILE A 352 69.44 39.21 -0.86
CA ILE A 352 68.35 38.25 -0.64
C ILE A 352 68.42 37.15 -1.71
N HIS A 353 69.15 36.08 -1.42
CA HIS A 353 69.14 34.86 -2.23
C HIS A 353 67.90 34.01 -1.91
N GLU A 354 67.03 33.79 -2.91
CA GLU A 354 65.98 32.78 -2.82
C GLU A 354 66.60 31.41 -3.09
N ASP A 355 66.44 30.47 -2.16
CA ASP A 355 66.94 29.10 -2.30
C ASP A 355 66.19 28.38 -3.44
N ASP A 356 66.91 27.82 -4.42
CA ASP A 356 66.32 27.21 -5.62
C ASP A 356 65.35 26.07 -5.28
N LYS A 357 65.61 25.34 -4.18
CA LYS A 357 64.72 24.30 -3.65
C LYS A 357 63.36 24.84 -3.22
N ILE A 358 63.31 26.01 -2.58
CA ILE A 358 62.06 26.65 -2.14
C ILE A 358 61.23 27.07 -3.35
N LYS A 359 61.90 27.51 -4.42
CA LYS A 359 61.26 27.94 -5.66
C LYS A 359 60.62 26.77 -6.42
N GLU A 360 61.26 25.61 -6.40
CA GLU A 360 60.73 24.38 -6.99
C GLU A 360 59.55 23.84 -6.19
N GLN A 361 59.65 23.82 -4.85
CA GLN A 361 58.52 23.47 -3.96
C GLN A 361 57.31 24.41 -4.13
N ALA A 362 57.54 25.71 -4.27
CA ALA A 362 56.47 26.67 -4.51
C ALA A 362 55.79 26.49 -5.88
N LYS A 363 56.53 26.08 -6.91
CA LYS A 363 55.97 25.74 -8.22
C LYS A 363 55.07 24.51 -8.14
N GLU A 364 55.51 23.47 -7.41
CA GLU A 364 54.75 22.24 -7.26
C GLU A 364 53.43 22.47 -6.49
N LEU A 365 53.48 23.19 -5.36
CA LEU A 365 52.28 23.56 -4.60
C LEU A 365 51.31 24.42 -5.42
N LYS A 366 51.83 25.30 -6.27
CA LYS A 366 51.00 26.10 -7.18
C LYS A 366 50.28 25.21 -8.20
N LYS A 367 50.99 24.24 -8.78
CA LYS A 367 50.41 23.29 -9.73
C LYS A 367 49.32 22.43 -9.06
N GLN A 368 49.58 21.92 -7.85
CA GLN A 368 48.58 21.19 -7.06
C GLN A 368 47.35 22.04 -6.75
N SER A 369 47.54 23.32 -6.38
CA SER A 369 46.44 24.25 -6.14
C SER A 369 45.60 24.52 -7.40
N GLU A 370 46.25 24.69 -8.56
CA GLU A 370 45.57 24.87 -9.85
C GLU A 370 44.77 23.62 -10.26
N GLU A 371 45.31 22.42 -10.01
CA GLU A 371 44.64 21.14 -10.27
C GLU A 371 43.40 20.96 -9.39
N HIS A 372 43.53 21.12 -8.06
CA HIS A 372 42.39 21.08 -7.15
C HIS A 372 41.36 22.18 -7.46
N HIS A 373 41.79 23.36 -7.92
CA HIS A 373 40.85 24.40 -8.36
C HIS A 373 40.03 23.97 -9.57
N LYS A 374 40.67 23.32 -10.55
CA LYS A 374 40.00 22.78 -11.73
C LYS A 374 38.99 21.68 -11.35
N ASN A 375 39.39 20.74 -10.48
CA ASN A 375 38.51 19.68 -9.98
C ASN A 375 37.27 20.25 -9.27
N VAL A 376 37.45 21.31 -8.46
CA VAL A 376 36.33 22.00 -7.80
C VAL A 376 35.32 22.56 -8.81
N ILE A 377 35.78 23.12 -9.94
CA ILE A 377 34.88 23.65 -10.97
C ILE A 377 34.09 22.52 -11.61
N GLU A 378 34.78 21.47 -12.09
CA GLU A 378 34.13 20.33 -12.76
C GLU A 378 33.13 19.60 -11.84
N LEU A 379 33.49 19.37 -10.57
CA LEU A 379 32.59 18.76 -9.60
C LEU A 379 31.41 19.70 -9.25
N SER A 380 31.64 21.01 -9.20
CA SER A 380 30.57 21.97 -8.92
C SER A 380 29.56 22.05 -10.07
N GLU A 381 29.99 21.91 -11.32
CA GLU A 381 29.11 21.81 -12.48
C GLU A 381 28.27 20.52 -12.42
N LYS A 382 28.90 19.37 -12.14
CA LYS A 382 28.18 18.09 -11.97
C LYS A 382 27.17 18.12 -10.82
N ALA A 383 27.50 18.78 -9.71
CA ALA A 383 26.58 18.95 -8.59
C ALA A 383 25.36 19.80 -8.99
N GLN A 384 25.58 20.83 -9.82
CA GLN A 384 24.51 21.67 -10.34
C GLN A 384 23.58 20.89 -11.28
N GLU A 385 24.14 20.08 -12.18
CA GLU A 385 23.36 19.20 -13.06
C GLU A 385 22.50 18.21 -12.27
N ALA A 386 23.08 17.54 -11.26
CA ALA A 386 22.35 16.64 -10.37
C ALA A 386 21.23 17.37 -9.61
N HIS A 387 21.47 18.61 -9.18
CA HIS A 387 20.46 19.44 -8.54
C HIS A 387 19.30 19.81 -9.48
N GLU A 388 19.58 20.13 -10.74
CA GLU A 388 18.55 20.42 -11.73
C GLU A 388 17.71 19.19 -12.06
N GLN A 389 18.33 18.01 -12.22
CA GLN A 389 17.60 16.75 -12.41
C GLN A 389 16.73 16.42 -11.20
N MET A 390 17.26 16.61 -9.99
CA MET A 390 16.50 16.45 -8.75
C MET A 390 15.24 17.34 -8.74
N LEU A 391 15.37 18.62 -9.08
CA LEU A 391 14.22 19.55 -9.15
C LEU A 391 13.20 19.16 -10.23
N HIS A 392 13.67 18.65 -11.37
CA HIS A 392 12.80 18.16 -12.45
C HIS A 392 11.92 17.00 -11.99
N TYR A 393 12.51 16.00 -11.33
CA TYR A 393 11.75 14.86 -10.81
C TYR A 393 10.83 15.25 -9.64
N PHE A 394 11.21 16.19 -8.78
CA PHE A 394 10.31 16.69 -7.74
C PHE A 394 9.07 17.38 -8.33
N LYS A 395 9.24 18.27 -9.32
CA LYS A 395 8.10 18.91 -9.99
C LYS A 395 7.15 17.90 -10.63
N LYS A 396 7.68 16.91 -11.33
CA LYS A 396 6.88 15.80 -11.88
C LYS A 396 6.15 15.02 -10.80
N THR A 397 6.80 14.78 -9.66
CA THR A 397 6.19 14.06 -8.54
C THR A 397 5.00 14.84 -7.96
N ASP A 398 5.12 16.18 -7.86
CA ASP A 398 4.03 17.04 -7.40
C ASP A 398 2.85 17.07 -8.39
N GLU A 399 3.12 17.09 -9.70
CA GLU A 399 2.09 17.00 -10.74
C GLU A 399 1.35 15.66 -10.70
N ILE A 400 2.09 14.54 -10.58
CA ILE A 400 1.52 13.19 -10.48
C ILE A 400 0.70 13.05 -9.19
N ARG A 401 1.18 13.61 -8.07
CA ARG A 401 0.45 13.61 -6.80
C ARG A 401 -0.89 14.31 -6.95
N ALA A 402 -0.93 15.51 -7.54
CA ALA A 402 -2.17 16.24 -7.75
C ALA A 402 -3.16 15.45 -8.62
N ALA A 403 -2.69 14.82 -9.70
CA ALA A 403 -3.52 13.97 -10.55
C ALA A 403 -4.03 12.71 -9.82
N ALA A 404 -3.20 12.11 -8.97
CA ALA A 404 -3.59 10.94 -8.16
C ALA A 404 -4.66 11.30 -7.13
N ASP A 405 -4.55 12.47 -6.50
CA ASP A 405 -5.55 12.99 -5.56
C ASP A 405 -6.89 13.27 -6.26
N GLU A 406 -6.86 13.84 -7.48
CA GLU A 406 -8.07 14.06 -8.29
C GLU A 406 -8.75 12.73 -8.67
N ALA A 407 -7.98 11.75 -9.14
CA ALA A 407 -8.49 10.41 -9.44
C ALA A 407 -9.08 9.73 -8.20
N HIS A 408 -8.45 9.92 -7.03
CA HIS A 408 -8.96 9.39 -5.76
C HIS A 408 -10.28 10.04 -5.35
N GLN A 409 -10.41 11.35 -5.51
CA GLN A 409 -11.65 12.07 -5.22
C GLN A 409 -12.78 11.59 -6.14
N ALA A 410 -12.51 11.46 -7.45
CA ALA A 410 -13.46 10.93 -8.41
C ALA A 410 -13.90 9.49 -8.08
N PHE A 411 -12.99 8.65 -7.59
CA PHE A 411 -13.31 7.32 -7.08
C PHE A 411 -14.27 7.36 -5.89
N ILE A 412 -14.03 8.22 -4.91
CA ILE A 412 -14.89 8.36 -3.73
C ILE A 412 -16.30 8.79 -4.14
N ASP A 413 -16.42 9.76 -5.05
CA ASP A 413 -17.71 10.29 -5.48
C ASP A 413 -18.51 9.28 -6.30
N ALA A 414 -17.86 8.56 -7.22
CA ALA A 414 -18.48 7.46 -7.97
C ALA A 414 -18.97 6.36 -7.01
N ARG A 415 -18.19 6.05 -5.98
CA ARG A 415 -18.52 5.01 -5.01
C ARG A 415 -19.66 5.41 -4.07
N LYS A 416 -19.69 6.66 -3.60
CA LYS A 416 -20.84 7.20 -2.85
C LYS A 416 -22.11 7.12 -3.68
N SER A 417 -22.03 7.46 -4.95
CA SER A 417 -23.15 7.40 -5.89
C SER A 417 -23.63 5.95 -6.12
N ALA A 418 -22.70 5.00 -6.28
CA ALA A 418 -23.02 3.58 -6.38
C ALA A 418 -23.70 3.03 -5.11
N SER A 419 -23.25 3.49 -3.93
CA SER A 419 -23.81 3.08 -2.64
C SER A 419 -25.22 3.63 -2.44
N ALA A 420 -25.45 4.90 -2.81
CA ALA A 420 -26.78 5.51 -2.80
C ALA A 420 -27.75 4.75 -3.72
N LYS A 421 -27.31 4.39 -4.93
CA LYS A 421 -28.11 3.57 -5.86
C LYS A 421 -28.35 2.15 -5.34
N HIS A 422 -27.41 1.59 -4.59
CA HIS A 422 -27.62 0.29 -3.96
C HIS A 422 -28.68 0.33 -2.84
N GLU A 423 -28.74 1.42 -2.07
CA GLU A 423 -29.80 1.63 -1.08
C GLU A 423 -31.18 1.84 -1.75
N GLU A 424 -31.24 2.59 -2.85
CA GLU A 424 -32.46 2.68 -3.68
C GLU A 424 -32.88 1.29 -4.19
N PHE A 425 -31.93 0.49 -4.67
CA PHE A 425 -32.18 -0.88 -5.13
C PHE A 425 -32.78 -1.76 -4.02
N LYS A 426 -32.24 -1.72 -2.79
CA LYS A 426 -32.76 -2.52 -1.66
C LYS A 426 -34.22 -2.18 -1.35
N LYS A 427 -34.56 -0.88 -1.33
CA LYS A 427 -35.95 -0.43 -1.09
C LYS A 427 -36.91 -0.95 -2.16
N VAL A 428 -36.54 -0.84 -3.43
CA VAL A 428 -37.39 -1.33 -4.53
C VAL A 428 -37.49 -2.87 -4.51
N LEU A 429 -36.41 -3.57 -4.15
CA LEU A 429 -36.40 -5.02 -4.02
C LEU A 429 -37.32 -5.52 -2.89
N SER A 430 -37.32 -4.84 -1.74
CA SER A 430 -38.27 -5.10 -0.65
C SER A 430 -39.72 -4.94 -1.12
N GLN A 431 -40.03 -3.87 -1.85
CA GLN A 431 -41.37 -3.64 -2.41
C GLN A 431 -41.80 -4.78 -3.36
N ILE A 432 -40.90 -5.25 -4.22
CA ILE A 432 -41.15 -6.42 -5.09
C ILE A 432 -41.38 -7.70 -4.27
N HIS A 433 -40.70 -7.87 -3.14
CA HIS A 433 -40.91 -9.00 -2.24
C HIS A 433 -42.35 -9.00 -1.69
N VAL A 434 -42.83 -7.84 -1.22
CA VAL A 434 -44.21 -7.64 -0.75
C VAL A 434 -45.23 -7.92 -1.87
N ILE A 435 -44.97 -7.45 -3.10
CA ILE A 435 -45.81 -7.73 -4.28
C ILE A 435 -45.90 -9.22 -4.58
N ASN A 436 -44.77 -9.92 -4.58
CA ASN A 436 -44.72 -11.36 -4.84
C ASN A 436 -45.43 -12.17 -3.75
N LYS A 437 -45.37 -11.72 -2.48
CA LYS A 437 -46.09 -12.32 -1.36
C LYS A 437 -47.61 -12.26 -1.54
N LYS A 438 -48.17 -11.13 -2.04
CA LYS A 438 -49.62 -10.99 -2.31
C LYS A 438 -50.09 -11.73 -3.57
N LEU A 439 -49.23 -11.86 -4.59
CA LEU A 439 -49.57 -12.56 -5.84
C LEU A 439 -49.64 -14.10 -5.70
N GLY A 440 -49.30 -14.66 -4.53
CA GLY A 440 -49.51 -16.07 -4.23
C GLY A 440 -48.83 -17.03 -5.22
N THR A 441 -47.66 -16.66 -5.74
CA THR A 441 -46.91 -17.51 -6.67
C THR A 441 -45.81 -18.29 -5.97
N SER A 442 -46.12 -19.55 -5.68
CA SER A 442 -45.13 -20.62 -5.71
C SER A 442 -44.23 -20.44 -6.93
N LYS A 443 -42.90 -20.38 -6.73
CA LYS A 443 -41.81 -20.41 -7.72
C LYS A 443 -42.08 -19.71 -9.07
N PRO A 444 -41.24 -18.76 -9.51
CA PRO A 444 -41.12 -18.56 -10.95
C PRO A 444 -40.57 -19.86 -11.57
N LYS A 445 -41.44 -20.69 -12.15
CA LYS A 445 -41.05 -21.49 -13.32
C LYS A 445 -40.52 -20.45 -14.31
N ARG A 446 -39.20 -20.42 -14.49
CA ARG A 446 -38.58 -19.76 -15.65
C ARG A 446 -39.35 -20.22 -16.89
N ARG A 447 -40.22 -19.36 -17.40
CA ARG A 447 -40.69 -19.43 -18.78
C ARG A 447 -39.46 -19.14 -19.64
N ASN A 448 -38.76 -20.21 -20.02
CA ASN A 448 -37.87 -20.17 -21.17
C ASN A 448 -38.74 -19.94 -22.42
N SER A 449 -39.00 -18.69 -22.71
CA SER A 449 -39.45 -18.26 -24.04
C SER A 449 -39.06 -16.80 -24.20
N ASN A 450 -38.03 -16.59 -25.02
CA ASN A 450 -37.51 -15.30 -25.52
C ASN A 450 -36.60 -14.49 -24.57
N LYS A 451 -35.42 -15.02 -24.26
CA LYS A 451 -34.19 -14.21 -24.35
C LYS A 451 -33.46 -14.61 -25.63
N LYS A 452 -33.65 -13.82 -26.69
CA LYS A 452 -32.63 -13.70 -27.74
C LYS A 452 -31.33 -13.32 -27.03
N GLN A 453 -30.31 -14.14 -27.22
CA GLN A 453 -28.95 -13.88 -26.79
C GLN A 453 -28.52 -12.50 -27.31
N ILE A 454 -28.30 -11.55 -26.42
CA ILE A 454 -27.35 -10.47 -26.65
C ILE A 454 -26.09 -10.89 -25.91
N ALA A 455 -25.41 -11.88 -26.47
CA ALA A 455 -23.98 -12.06 -26.24
C ALA A 455 -23.27 -10.89 -26.97
N PRO A 456 -22.14 -10.39 -26.45
CA PRO A 456 -21.36 -9.39 -27.18
C PRO A 456 -21.00 -9.97 -28.55
N LYS A 457 -21.35 -9.26 -29.63
CA LYS A 457 -21.17 -9.69 -31.05
C LYS A 457 -19.78 -10.24 -31.39
N ARG A 458 -18.75 -9.99 -30.57
CA ARG A 458 -17.39 -10.54 -30.73
C ARG A 458 -17.27 -12.04 -30.40
N ASN A 459 -18.11 -12.60 -29.52
CA ASN A 459 -18.00 -14.02 -29.12
C ASN A 459 -18.65 -14.99 -30.12
N SER A 460 -19.60 -14.54 -30.95
CA SER A 460 -20.26 -15.40 -31.95
C SER A 460 -19.32 -15.74 -33.10
N GLU A 461 -18.54 -14.76 -33.58
CA GLU A 461 -17.58 -14.96 -34.68
C GLU A 461 -16.36 -15.78 -34.24
N GLU A 462 -15.87 -15.59 -33.01
CA GLU A 462 -14.78 -16.41 -32.46
C GLU A 462 -15.20 -17.87 -32.26
N LYS A 463 -16.45 -18.11 -31.81
CA LYS A 463 -16.99 -19.46 -31.66
C LYS A 463 -17.19 -20.16 -33.00
N GLU A 464 -17.73 -19.47 -34.01
CA GLU A 464 -17.89 -20.04 -35.37
C GLU A 464 -16.53 -20.34 -36.02
N LYS A 465 -15.50 -19.52 -35.74
CA LYS A 465 -14.12 -19.81 -36.14
C LYS A 465 -13.57 -21.04 -35.40
N ALA A 466 -13.81 -21.16 -34.10
CA ALA A 466 -13.39 -22.32 -33.31
C ALA A 466 -14.07 -23.63 -33.79
N GLU A 467 -15.36 -23.60 -34.15
CA GLU A 467 -16.07 -24.76 -34.73
C GLU A 467 -15.50 -25.15 -36.11
N ASN A 468 -15.21 -24.17 -36.98
CA ASN A 468 -14.56 -24.43 -38.28
C ASN A 468 -13.12 -24.97 -38.13
N ILE A 469 -12.39 -24.52 -37.09
CA ILE A 469 -11.06 -25.01 -36.75
C ILE A 469 -11.13 -26.47 -36.26
N PHE A 470 -12.14 -26.80 -35.45
CA PHE A 470 -12.39 -28.17 -34.99
C PHE A 470 -12.75 -29.11 -36.15
N ASP A 471 -13.57 -28.67 -37.10
CA ASP A 471 -13.87 -29.47 -38.29
C ASP A 471 -12.63 -29.71 -39.18
N LYS A 472 -11.75 -28.72 -39.32
CA LYS A 472 -10.46 -28.90 -40.00
C LYS A 472 -9.58 -29.93 -39.28
N PHE A 473 -9.61 -29.96 -37.95
CA PHE A 473 -8.90 -30.95 -37.14
C PHE A 473 -9.46 -32.36 -37.32
N LYS A 474 -10.80 -32.54 -37.32
CA LYS A 474 -11.44 -33.83 -37.63
C LYS A 474 -11.06 -34.39 -39.00
N HIS A 475 -10.76 -33.53 -39.96
CA HIS A 475 -10.31 -33.91 -41.30
C HIS A 475 -8.77 -34.03 -41.42
N GLY A 476 -8.05 -34.10 -40.29
CA GLY A 476 -6.64 -34.47 -40.24
C GLY A 476 -5.65 -33.37 -40.59
N LYS A 477 -6.05 -32.09 -40.59
CA LYS A 477 -5.14 -30.96 -40.80
C LYS A 477 -4.49 -30.52 -39.48
N LYS A 478 -3.21 -30.14 -39.53
CA LYS A 478 -2.45 -29.67 -38.36
C LYS A 478 -2.92 -28.29 -37.93
N LEU A 479 -3.14 -28.11 -36.62
CA LEU A 479 -3.53 -26.86 -35.96
C LEU A 479 -2.30 -26.07 -35.50
N SER A 480 -2.40 -24.74 -35.53
CA SER A 480 -1.44 -23.84 -34.90
C SER A 480 -1.72 -23.62 -33.41
N THR A 481 -0.74 -23.10 -32.66
CA THR A 481 -0.85 -22.88 -31.20
C THR A 481 -1.96 -21.90 -30.84
N GLU A 482 -2.19 -20.88 -31.67
CA GLU A 482 -3.28 -19.91 -31.48
C GLU A 482 -4.66 -20.54 -31.71
N GLU A 483 -4.77 -21.47 -32.66
CA GLU A 483 -6.02 -22.19 -32.95
C GLU A 483 -6.38 -23.19 -31.84
N LEU A 484 -5.39 -23.82 -31.20
CA LEU A 484 -5.58 -24.70 -30.03
C LEU A 484 -6.08 -23.93 -28.81
N LEU A 485 -5.50 -22.75 -28.54
CA LEU A 485 -5.94 -21.87 -27.46
C LEU A 485 -7.37 -21.38 -27.67
N LEU A 486 -7.78 -21.17 -28.93
CA LEU A 486 -9.14 -20.77 -29.27
C LEU A 486 -10.16 -21.90 -29.00
N LEU A 487 -9.82 -23.16 -29.28
CA LEU A 487 -10.67 -24.32 -28.96
C LEU A 487 -10.84 -24.49 -27.44
N GLN A 488 -9.74 -24.34 -26.68
CA GLN A 488 -9.73 -24.47 -25.23
C GLN A 488 -10.52 -23.35 -24.53
N LYS A 489 -10.50 -22.13 -25.09
CA LYS A 489 -11.25 -20.98 -24.57
C LYS A 489 -12.78 -21.17 -24.64
N TYR A 490 -13.27 -22.01 -25.56
CA TYR A 490 -14.70 -22.23 -25.79
C TYR A 490 -15.18 -23.65 -25.46
N ASP A 491 -14.35 -24.47 -24.81
CA ASP A 491 -14.64 -25.86 -24.43
C ASP A 491 -15.17 -26.74 -25.59
N ILE A 492 -14.67 -26.49 -26.81
CA ILE A 492 -15.05 -27.29 -27.98
C ILE A 492 -14.13 -28.52 -28.01
N SER A 493 -14.70 -29.68 -27.66
CA SER A 493 -14.00 -30.96 -27.48
C SER A 493 -14.26 -31.97 -28.58
#